data_AF-A0A484ZQZ9-F1
#
_entry.id   AF-A0A484ZQZ9-F1
#
_cell.length_a   1.000
_cell.length_b   1.000
_cell.length_c   1.000
_cell.angle_alpha   90.00
_cell.angle_beta   90.00
_cell.angle_gamma   90.00
#
_symmetry.space_group_name_H-M   'P 1'
#
loop_
_entity.id
_entity.type
_entity.pdbx_description
1 polymer ?
#
loop_
_entity_poly.entity_id
_entity_poly.type
_entity_poly.pdbx_seq_one_letter_code
_entity_poly.pdbx_strand_id
1 'polypeptide(L)'
;MLKNARDGITPDKAGSVGPIKQIDALKQKGFPLAYVGDVVGTGSSRKSATNSVLWFMGDDIPFVPNKRAGGLVLGSKIAPIFFNTMEDAGALPVEVDVSSLNMGDVIDVYPRKGEVRRHDNNELLATFELKTDVLLDEVRAGGRIPLIIGRGLTSKARESLGLPPSDVFRTVKAVAASNKGYTLAQKMVGRACGVTGVRPGEYCEPKMTSVGSQDTTGPMTRDELKDLACLGFSADLVMQSFCHTSAYPKPVDVQTHHTLPGLHYEPRRCVSSPRRRNYPLMAKPYAITGYRRYRW
;
A
#
# COMPACT_ATOMS: atom_id res chain seq x y z
N MET A 1 17.49 6.81 -0.46
CA MET A 1 16.65 8.02 -0.31
C MET A 1 17.54 9.26 -0.38
N LEU A 2 17.04 10.40 -0.89
CA LEU A 2 17.65 11.76 -0.80
C LEU A 2 19.19 11.85 -0.86
N LYS A 3 19.84 11.12 -1.79
CA LYS A 3 21.31 11.04 -1.88
C LYS A 3 21.98 12.26 -2.54
N ASN A 4 21.21 13.13 -3.19
CA ASN A 4 21.69 14.36 -3.80
C ASN A 4 21.35 15.50 -2.83
N ALA A 5 22.30 16.42 -2.59
CA ALA A 5 22.10 17.53 -1.68
C ALA A 5 20.96 18.45 -2.16
N ARG A 6 20.21 19.00 -1.21
CA ARG A 6 19.15 20.00 -1.40
C ARG A 6 19.17 20.94 -0.20
N ASP A 7 18.46 22.05 -0.28
CA ASP A 7 18.27 22.90 0.89
C ASP A 7 17.66 22.10 2.07
N GLY A 8 18.09 22.41 3.28
CA GLY A 8 17.78 21.68 4.51
C GLY A 8 18.23 20.21 4.59
N ILE A 9 18.85 19.62 3.55
CA ILE A 9 19.14 18.18 3.47
C ILE A 9 20.61 17.91 3.10
N THR A 10 21.37 17.39 4.07
CA THR A 10 22.80 17.07 3.93
C THR A 10 23.00 15.55 3.84
N PRO A 11 23.30 14.98 2.65
CA PRO A 11 23.49 13.54 2.52
C PRO A 11 24.85 13.09 3.04
N ASP A 12 24.90 11.98 3.78
CA ASP A 12 26.12 11.41 4.40
C ASP A 12 27.27 11.20 3.39
N LYS A 13 26.94 10.91 2.13
CA LYS A 13 27.89 10.89 1.02
C LYS A 13 27.18 11.23 -0.29
N ALA A 14 27.21 12.51 -0.66
CA ALA A 14 26.56 13.07 -1.85
C ALA A 14 26.72 12.19 -3.10
N GLY A 15 25.63 12.06 -3.86
CA GLY A 15 25.52 11.21 -5.05
C GLY A 15 25.39 9.71 -4.75
N SER A 16 25.54 9.25 -3.50
CA SER A 16 25.53 7.81 -3.16
C SER A 16 24.67 7.45 -1.93
N VAL A 17 24.91 8.05 -0.77
CA VAL A 17 24.21 7.78 0.50
C VAL A 17 23.34 8.98 0.89
N GLY A 18 22.16 8.71 1.46
CA GLY A 18 21.22 9.73 1.93
C GLY A 18 21.61 10.38 3.27
N PRO A 19 20.74 11.24 3.83
CA PRO A 19 20.97 11.98 5.08
C PRO A 19 20.67 11.09 6.31
N ILE A 20 21.36 9.96 6.45
CA ILE A 20 21.07 8.96 7.49
C ILE A 20 21.39 9.53 8.88
N LYS A 21 22.54 10.19 9.04
CA LYS A 21 22.89 10.86 10.32
C LYS A 21 21.89 11.94 10.72
N GLN A 22 21.36 12.69 9.77
CA GLN A 22 20.35 13.72 10.02
C GLN A 22 19.03 13.09 10.48
N ILE A 23 18.60 12.00 9.84
CA ILE A 23 17.41 11.23 10.23
C ILE A 23 17.56 10.66 11.65
N ASP A 24 18.70 10.04 11.96
CA ASP A 24 18.90 9.39 13.25
C ASP A 24 19.12 10.41 14.40
N ALA A 25 19.73 11.57 14.11
CA ALA A 25 19.77 12.70 15.06
C ALA A 25 18.38 13.28 15.37
N LEU A 26 17.43 13.25 14.42
CA LEU A 26 16.04 13.64 14.68
C LEU A 26 15.31 12.59 15.54
N LYS A 27 15.54 11.29 15.31
CA LYS A 27 14.97 10.21 16.15
C LYS A 27 15.42 10.28 17.62
N GLN A 28 16.60 10.83 17.90
CA GLN A 28 17.09 11.04 19.28
C GLN A 28 16.20 11.98 20.10
N LYS A 29 15.27 12.73 19.48
CA LYS A 29 14.23 13.48 20.20
C LYS A 29 13.15 12.59 20.85
N GLY A 30 13.11 11.29 20.57
CA GLY A 30 12.19 10.33 21.19
C GLY A 30 10.81 10.20 20.54
N PHE A 31 10.56 10.90 19.42
CA PHE A 31 9.29 10.88 18.71
C PHE A 31 9.40 10.19 17.33
N PRO A 32 8.32 9.60 16.80
CA PRO A 32 8.24 9.17 15.40
C PRO A 32 8.45 10.35 14.43
N LEU A 33 9.00 10.06 13.25
CA LEU A 33 9.22 11.09 12.21
C LEU A 33 8.06 11.13 11.22
N ALA A 34 7.63 12.34 10.86
CA ALA A 34 6.76 12.58 9.70
C ALA A 34 7.60 12.99 8.48
N TYR A 35 7.20 12.58 7.28
CA TYR A 35 7.74 13.15 6.04
C TYR A 35 6.92 14.40 5.66
N VAL A 36 7.58 15.56 5.58
CA VAL A 36 6.93 16.87 5.35
C VAL A 36 7.53 17.54 4.10
N GLY A 37 6.70 18.24 3.32
CA GLY A 37 7.15 19.13 2.24
C GLY A 37 6.01 19.66 1.37
N ASP A 38 6.24 20.76 0.65
CA ASP A 38 5.18 21.52 -0.04
C ASP A 38 4.46 20.71 -1.11
N VAL A 39 5.22 19.96 -1.92
CA VAL A 39 4.71 19.13 -3.02
C VAL A 39 5.39 17.76 -2.99
N VAL A 40 4.65 16.74 -2.56
CA VAL A 40 5.18 15.39 -2.27
C VAL A 40 4.77 14.38 -3.35
N GLY A 41 5.71 13.51 -3.74
CA GLY A 41 5.42 12.29 -4.50
C GLY A 41 5.18 12.45 -5.99
N THR A 42 5.49 13.61 -6.58
CA THR A 42 5.36 13.85 -8.02
C THR A 42 6.33 12.99 -8.86
N GLY A 43 5.91 12.64 -10.08
CA GLY A 43 6.70 11.84 -11.01
C GLY A 43 6.26 10.38 -11.11
N SER A 44 7.23 9.45 -11.09
CA SER A 44 7.01 8.05 -11.45
C SER A 44 6.30 7.22 -10.37
N SER A 45 5.37 6.36 -10.78
CA SER A 45 4.78 5.31 -9.93
C SER A 45 5.81 4.22 -9.59
N ARG A 46 6.66 4.49 -8.59
CA ARG A 46 7.71 3.58 -8.10
C ARG A 46 7.57 3.43 -6.58
N LYS A 47 6.96 2.33 -6.13
CA LYS A 47 6.73 2.01 -4.71
C LYS A 47 8.02 2.03 -3.86
N SER A 48 9.20 1.87 -4.48
CA SER A 48 10.51 2.09 -3.82
C SER A 48 10.69 3.48 -3.20
N ALA A 49 9.95 4.51 -3.64
CA ALA A 49 9.92 5.82 -2.96
C ALA A 49 9.25 5.70 -1.58
N THR A 50 8.00 5.21 -1.53
CA THR A 50 7.28 4.92 -0.28
C THR A 50 8.05 3.97 0.62
N ASN A 51 8.54 2.84 0.08
CA ASN A 51 9.33 1.87 0.86
C ASN A 51 10.61 2.52 1.45
N SER A 52 11.23 3.48 0.74
CA SER A 52 12.39 4.22 1.28
C SER A 52 12.02 5.13 2.45
N VAL A 53 10.87 5.82 2.38
CA VAL A 53 10.37 6.67 3.48
C VAL A 53 10.03 5.81 4.68
N LEU A 54 9.20 4.78 4.49
CA LEU A 54 8.72 3.92 5.57
C LEU A 54 9.83 3.07 6.20
N TRP A 55 10.92 2.78 5.48
CA TRP A 55 12.10 2.17 6.08
C TRP A 55 12.65 3.01 7.26
N PHE A 56 12.74 4.33 7.08
CA PHE A 56 13.29 5.24 8.09
C PHE A 56 12.25 5.82 9.06
N MET A 57 10.98 5.88 8.66
CA MET A 57 9.92 6.66 9.34
C MET A 57 8.65 5.84 9.67
N GLY A 58 8.60 4.56 9.29
CA GLY A 58 7.52 3.63 9.61
C GLY A 58 7.93 2.55 10.61
N ASP A 59 7.00 1.63 10.87
CA ASP A 59 7.05 0.59 11.89
C ASP A 59 7.35 -0.79 11.29
N ASP A 60 7.99 -1.66 12.07
CA ASP A 60 8.27 -3.04 11.67
C ASP A 60 6.99 -3.89 11.64
N ILE A 61 6.81 -4.63 10.54
CA ILE A 61 5.67 -5.54 10.37
C ILE A 61 6.01 -6.88 11.06
N PRO A 62 5.24 -7.35 12.05
CA PRO A 62 5.54 -8.59 12.76
C PRO A 62 5.73 -9.79 11.82
N PHE A 63 6.87 -10.47 11.96
CA PHE A 63 7.28 -11.64 11.19
C PHE A 63 7.50 -11.42 9.67
N VAL A 64 7.45 -10.18 9.16
CA VAL A 64 7.72 -9.86 7.74
C VAL A 64 9.06 -9.09 7.64
N PRO A 65 10.18 -9.76 7.32
CA PRO A 65 11.49 -9.14 7.32
C PRO A 65 11.67 -8.12 6.19
N ASN A 66 12.48 -7.09 6.43
CA ASN A 66 12.89 -6.07 5.46
C ASN A 66 11.72 -5.27 4.81
N LYS A 67 10.54 -5.24 5.43
CA LYS A 67 9.41 -4.37 5.05
C LYS A 67 8.87 -3.64 6.28
N ARG A 68 8.49 -2.38 6.09
CA ARG A 68 7.90 -1.50 7.10
C ARG A 68 6.61 -0.86 6.58
N ALA A 69 5.69 -0.56 7.48
CA ALA A 69 4.37 0.03 7.23
C ALA A 69 4.16 1.26 8.13
N GLY A 70 2.94 1.82 8.16
CA GLY A 70 2.62 2.91 9.10
C GLY A 70 3.30 4.24 8.73
N GLY A 71 3.58 5.08 9.73
CA GLY A 71 4.15 6.42 9.53
C GLY A 71 3.18 7.48 8.99
N LEU A 72 3.66 8.72 8.90
CA LEU A 72 2.88 9.93 8.60
C LEU A 72 3.53 10.74 7.47
N VAL A 73 2.71 11.25 6.53
CA VAL A 73 3.14 12.18 5.47
C VAL A 73 2.24 13.41 5.46
N LEU A 74 2.85 14.60 5.55
CA LEU A 74 2.18 15.90 5.46
C LEU A 74 2.68 16.66 4.22
N GLY A 75 1.81 17.41 3.57
CA GLY A 75 2.23 18.33 2.51
C GLY A 75 1.10 19.15 1.90
N SER A 76 1.40 20.38 1.50
CA SER A 76 0.39 21.29 0.90
C SER A 76 -0.19 20.75 -0.41
N LYS A 77 0.55 19.88 -1.13
CA LYS A 77 0.04 18.99 -2.16
C LYS A 77 0.70 17.62 -2.16
N ILE A 78 -0.08 16.54 -2.27
CA ILE A 78 0.40 15.16 -2.42
C ILE A 78 -0.09 14.61 -3.76
N ALA A 79 0.83 14.11 -4.59
CA ALA A 79 0.49 13.53 -5.89
C ALA A 79 -0.42 12.28 -5.72
N PRO A 80 -1.54 12.13 -6.46
CA PRO A 80 -2.53 11.07 -6.21
C PRO A 80 -1.99 9.64 -6.21
N ILE A 81 -1.01 9.33 -7.07
CA ILE A 81 -0.37 8.01 -7.12
C ILE A 81 0.42 7.75 -5.82
N PHE A 82 1.13 8.76 -5.31
CA PHE A 82 1.89 8.63 -4.07
C PHE A 82 0.98 8.56 -2.86
N PHE A 83 -0.07 9.41 -2.80
CA PHE A 83 -1.13 9.33 -1.78
C PHE A 83 -1.67 7.89 -1.68
N ASN A 84 -2.06 7.30 -2.81
CA ASN A 84 -2.57 5.94 -2.86
C ASN A 84 -1.50 4.89 -2.47
N THR A 85 -0.23 5.11 -2.82
CA THR A 85 0.86 4.19 -2.42
C THR A 85 1.14 4.26 -0.91
N MET A 86 0.92 5.41 -0.26
CA MET A 86 1.03 5.57 1.19
C MET A 86 -0.16 4.89 1.92
N GLU A 87 -1.40 5.14 1.49
CA GLU A 87 -2.60 4.57 2.13
C GLU A 87 -2.67 3.03 1.96
N ASP A 88 -2.20 2.48 0.83
CA ASP A 88 -2.04 1.03 0.61
C ASP A 88 -0.93 0.39 1.47
N ALA A 89 0.00 1.20 2.01
CA ALA A 89 1.10 0.77 2.88
C ALA A 89 0.86 1.05 4.38
N GLY A 90 -0.38 1.43 4.75
CA GLY A 90 -0.77 1.69 6.14
C GLY A 90 -0.33 3.03 6.72
N ALA A 91 0.30 3.88 5.92
CA ALA A 91 0.67 5.23 6.31
C ALA A 91 -0.55 6.16 6.28
N LEU A 92 -0.47 7.27 7.02
CA LEU A 92 -1.44 8.35 6.93
C LEU A 92 -0.91 9.50 6.06
N PRO A 93 -1.35 9.63 4.79
CA PRO A 93 -1.11 10.83 3.99
C PRO A 93 -2.17 11.91 4.28
N VAL A 94 -1.73 13.14 4.55
CA VAL A 94 -2.60 14.29 4.82
C VAL A 94 -2.19 15.48 3.95
N GLU A 95 -3.14 16.01 3.18
CA GLU A 95 -2.96 17.33 2.56
C GLU A 95 -3.31 18.42 3.59
N VAL A 96 -2.33 19.24 3.95
CA VAL A 96 -2.39 20.28 4.99
C VAL A 96 -1.37 21.36 4.66
N ASP A 97 -1.60 22.61 5.04
CA ASP A 97 -0.54 23.62 4.89
C ASP A 97 0.65 23.28 5.80
N VAL A 98 1.84 23.26 5.22
CA VAL A 98 3.11 22.99 5.92
C VAL A 98 3.98 24.24 6.07
N SER A 99 3.50 25.43 5.68
CA SER A 99 4.24 26.70 5.73
C SER A 99 4.85 27.04 7.10
N SER A 100 4.21 26.57 8.19
CA SER A 100 4.63 26.80 9.57
C SER A 100 5.36 25.61 10.21
N LEU A 101 5.74 24.58 9.43
CA LEU A 101 6.37 23.34 9.91
C LEU A 101 7.84 23.26 9.48
N ASN A 102 8.76 23.41 10.43
CA ASN A 102 10.19 23.50 10.17
C ASN A 102 10.92 22.18 10.45
N MET A 103 12.13 22.04 9.88
CA MET A 103 13.00 20.87 10.08
C MET A 103 13.34 20.67 11.57
N GLY A 104 12.71 19.67 12.18
CA GLY A 104 12.92 19.32 13.59
C GLY A 104 11.99 20.00 14.59
N ASP A 105 10.93 20.68 14.14
CA ASP A 105 9.77 20.98 15.01
C ASP A 105 9.19 19.67 15.59
N VAL A 106 8.59 19.74 16.78
CA VAL A 106 7.82 18.64 17.39
C VAL A 106 6.35 19.05 17.41
N ILE A 107 5.49 18.23 16.82
CA ILE A 107 4.09 18.55 16.56
C ILE A 107 3.15 17.43 16.99
N ASP A 108 2.01 17.81 17.53
CA ASP A 108 0.88 16.93 17.80
C ASP A 108 -0.11 16.99 16.63
N VAL A 109 -0.36 15.85 16.00
CA VAL A 109 -1.36 15.73 14.93
C VAL A 109 -2.59 15.02 15.49
N TYR A 110 -3.77 15.59 15.26
CA TYR A 110 -5.05 15.08 15.77
C TYR A 110 -5.97 14.64 14.61
N PRO A 111 -5.83 13.43 14.04
CA PRO A 111 -6.58 12.99 12.86
C PRO A 111 -8.11 13.00 13.00
N ARG A 112 -8.64 12.99 14.23
CA ARG A 112 -10.08 13.07 14.52
C ARG A 112 -10.61 14.50 14.70
N LYS A 113 -9.72 15.48 14.88
CA LYS A 113 -10.08 16.91 14.98
C LYS A 113 -9.78 17.68 13.70
N GLY A 114 -8.84 17.20 12.88
CA GLY A 114 -8.32 17.94 11.74
C GLY A 114 -7.37 19.07 12.15
N GLU A 115 -6.54 18.86 13.18
CA GLU A 115 -5.61 19.86 13.73
C GLU A 115 -4.16 19.36 13.70
N VAL A 116 -3.23 20.25 13.36
CA VAL A 116 -1.79 20.14 13.65
C VAL A 116 -1.43 21.23 14.65
N ARG A 117 -0.82 20.84 15.77
CA ARG A 117 -0.44 21.75 16.86
C ARG A 117 1.03 21.62 17.22
N ARG A 118 1.63 22.67 17.77
CA ARG A 118 2.98 22.63 18.33
C ARG A 118 2.97 21.96 19.70
N HIS A 119 3.91 21.05 19.95
CA HIS A 119 3.88 20.15 21.12
C HIS A 119 4.19 20.83 22.47
N ASP A 120 4.94 21.94 22.48
CA ASP A 120 5.38 22.61 23.71
C ASP A 120 4.36 23.60 24.30
N ASN A 121 3.57 24.26 23.45
CA ASN A 121 2.64 25.33 23.81
C ASN A 121 1.18 25.09 23.34
N ASN A 122 0.91 23.99 22.61
CA ASN A 122 -0.40 23.63 22.03
C ASN A 122 -0.97 24.68 21.03
N GLU A 123 -0.12 25.55 20.47
CA GLU A 123 -0.41 26.49 19.38
C GLU A 123 -0.98 25.75 18.16
N LEU A 124 -2.03 26.30 17.53
CA LEU A 124 -2.61 25.74 16.31
C LEU A 124 -1.80 26.20 15.10
N LEU A 125 -1.07 25.27 14.48
CA LEU A 125 -0.21 25.55 13.32
C LEU A 125 -0.98 25.43 12.01
N ALA A 126 -1.86 24.43 11.88
CA ALA A 126 -2.69 24.23 10.70
C ALA A 126 -3.95 23.40 11.02
N THR A 127 -4.94 23.48 10.13
CA THR A 127 -6.11 22.58 10.11
C THR A 127 -6.22 21.84 8.77
N PHE A 128 -6.88 20.68 8.78
CA PHE A 128 -7.05 19.81 7.61
C PHE A 128 -8.35 19.00 7.67
N GLU A 129 -8.86 18.57 6.51
CA GLU A 129 -9.87 17.50 6.41
C GLU A 129 -9.23 16.23 5.86
N LEU A 130 -9.59 15.06 6.39
CA LEU A 130 -9.19 13.79 5.79
C LEU A 130 -10.01 13.56 4.52
N LYS A 131 -9.32 13.28 3.40
CA LYS A 131 -9.88 12.93 2.07
C LYS A 131 -11.03 11.90 2.13
N THR A 132 -11.00 11.01 3.12
CA THR A 132 -12.13 10.18 3.55
C THR A 132 -11.93 9.75 5.00
N ASP A 133 -13.02 9.67 5.79
CA ASP A 133 -12.99 9.13 7.16
C ASP A 133 -12.49 7.68 7.20
N VAL A 134 -12.61 6.94 6.09
CA VAL A 134 -12.18 5.54 5.97
C VAL A 134 -10.66 5.38 6.12
N LEU A 135 -9.85 6.43 5.89
CA LEU A 135 -8.40 6.42 6.16
C LEU A 135 -8.08 6.00 7.61
N LEU A 136 -8.97 6.29 8.57
CA LEU A 136 -8.83 5.90 9.97
C LEU A 136 -9.01 4.38 10.21
N ASP A 137 -9.75 3.69 9.34
CA ASP A 137 -9.85 2.23 9.31
C ASP A 137 -8.67 1.62 8.53
N GLU A 138 -8.22 2.27 7.45
CA GLU A 138 -7.12 1.81 6.60
C GLU A 138 -5.79 1.77 7.36
N VAL A 139 -5.44 2.85 8.07
CA VAL A 139 -4.27 2.90 8.96
C VAL A 139 -4.38 1.85 10.07
N ARG A 140 -5.58 1.69 10.67
CA ARG A 140 -5.81 0.68 11.73
C ARG A 140 -5.65 -0.76 11.23
N ALA A 141 -5.93 -1.02 9.95
CA ALA A 141 -5.75 -2.32 9.32
C ALA A 141 -4.31 -2.59 8.85
N GLY A 142 -3.39 -1.63 8.99
CA GLY A 142 -2.04 -1.71 8.42
C GLY A 142 -2.00 -1.46 6.91
N GLY A 143 -3.06 -0.89 6.33
CA GLY A 143 -3.17 -0.52 4.93
C GLY A 143 -4.58 -0.71 4.37
N ARG A 144 -4.90 0.05 3.32
CA ARG A 144 -6.16 -0.09 2.60
C ARG A 144 -6.38 -1.47 1.98
N ILE A 145 -5.34 -2.09 1.43
CA ILE A 145 -5.43 -3.44 0.85
C ILE A 145 -5.80 -4.48 1.92
N PRO A 146 -5.12 -4.56 3.09
CA PRO A 146 -5.59 -5.32 4.24
C PRO A 146 -7.05 -5.03 4.66
N LEU A 147 -7.45 -3.74 4.72
CA LEU A 147 -8.82 -3.38 5.08
C LEU A 147 -9.86 -3.96 4.12
N ILE A 148 -9.67 -3.82 2.80
CA ILE A 148 -10.61 -4.32 1.79
C ILE A 148 -10.74 -5.85 1.89
N ILE A 149 -9.62 -6.57 2.05
CA ILE A 149 -9.61 -8.03 2.19
C ILE A 149 -10.32 -8.46 3.49
N GLY A 150 -9.97 -7.85 4.63
CA GLY A 150 -10.57 -8.17 5.93
C GLY A 150 -12.07 -7.82 6.02
N ARG A 151 -12.48 -6.69 5.43
CA ARG A 151 -13.88 -6.28 5.31
C ARG A 151 -14.67 -7.26 4.43
N GLY A 152 -14.13 -7.63 3.26
CA GLY A 152 -14.75 -8.60 2.35
C GLY A 152 -14.91 -10.00 2.96
N LEU A 153 -13.90 -10.47 3.72
CA LEU A 153 -13.98 -11.70 4.50
C LEU A 153 -15.08 -11.62 5.57
N THR A 154 -15.14 -10.50 6.30
CA THR A 154 -16.16 -10.26 7.34
C THR A 154 -17.58 -10.28 6.77
N SER A 155 -17.81 -9.65 5.61
CA SER A 155 -19.11 -9.66 4.94
C SER A 155 -19.56 -11.07 4.57
N LYS A 156 -18.69 -11.86 3.91
CA LYS A 156 -19.00 -13.25 3.52
C LYS A 156 -19.26 -14.16 4.72
N ALA A 157 -18.52 -13.98 5.81
CA ALA A 157 -18.76 -14.72 7.05
C ALA A 157 -20.13 -14.39 7.67
N ARG A 158 -20.54 -13.11 7.67
CA ARG A 158 -21.85 -12.68 8.20
C ARG A 158 -23.00 -13.16 7.31
N GLU A 159 -22.87 -13.04 6.00
CA GLU A 159 -23.81 -13.59 5.02
C GLU A 159 -24.02 -15.11 5.22
N SER A 160 -22.93 -15.87 5.35
CA SER A 160 -22.95 -17.32 5.61
C SER A 160 -23.58 -17.72 6.96
N LEU A 161 -23.68 -16.78 7.90
CA LEU A 161 -24.31 -16.95 9.21
C LEU A 161 -25.74 -16.36 9.27
N GLY A 162 -26.27 -15.83 8.17
CA GLY A 162 -27.58 -15.16 8.14
C GLY A 162 -27.62 -13.83 8.92
N LEU A 163 -26.47 -13.24 9.21
CA LEU A 163 -26.36 -12.00 9.97
C LEU A 163 -26.47 -10.77 9.05
N PRO A 164 -27.04 -9.64 9.53
CA PRO A 164 -27.08 -8.39 8.78
C PRO A 164 -25.66 -7.83 8.51
N PRO A 165 -25.50 -6.86 7.60
CA PRO A 165 -24.23 -6.16 7.37
C PRO A 165 -23.54 -5.66 8.65
N SER A 166 -22.23 -5.44 8.57
CA SER A 166 -21.42 -4.98 9.71
C SER A 166 -21.46 -3.44 9.85
N ASP A 167 -21.71 -2.96 11.05
CA ASP A 167 -21.66 -1.57 11.50
C ASP A 167 -20.27 -1.14 12.02
N VAL A 168 -19.37 -2.11 12.24
CA VAL A 168 -18.02 -1.90 12.82
C VAL A 168 -17.08 -1.08 11.91
N PHE A 169 -17.33 -1.07 10.59
CA PHE A 169 -16.49 -0.37 9.61
C PHE A 169 -17.09 0.97 9.20
N ARG A 170 -16.23 1.96 8.96
CA ARG A 170 -16.62 3.25 8.39
C ARG A 170 -17.14 3.06 6.97
N THR A 171 -18.39 3.46 6.75
CA THR A 171 -18.98 3.62 5.44
C THR A 171 -18.50 4.93 4.79
N VAL A 172 -18.46 4.96 3.46
CA VAL A 172 -18.11 6.17 2.71
C VAL A 172 -19.34 7.09 2.69
N LYS A 173 -19.13 8.40 2.83
CA LYS A 173 -20.19 9.42 2.76
C LYS A 173 -20.96 9.25 1.44
N ALA A 174 -22.28 9.08 1.52
CA ALA A 174 -23.13 8.98 0.33
C ALA A 174 -23.08 10.29 -0.47
N VAL A 175 -22.84 10.20 -1.79
CA VAL A 175 -22.80 11.39 -2.64
C VAL A 175 -24.22 11.90 -2.90
N ALA A 176 -24.39 13.22 -2.86
CA ALA A 176 -25.68 13.87 -3.04
C ALA A 176 -26.35 13.49 -4.37
N ALA A 177 -27.66 13.19 -4.31
CA ALA A 177 -28.45 12.84 -5.48
C ALA A 177 -28.39 13.96 -6.54
N SER A 178 -28.17 13.58 -7.81
CA SER A 178 -28.06 14.55 -8.90
C SER A 178 -28.71 14.03 -10.18
N ASN A 179 -29.55 14.88 -10.78
CA ASN A 179 -30.20 14.67 -12.08
C ASN A 179 -29.31 15.06 -13.27
N LYS A 180 -28.14 15.67 -13.04
CA LYS A 180 -27.19 16.02 -14.11
C LYS A 180 -26.62 14.76 -14.76
N GLY A 181 -26.31 14.83 -16.06
CA GLY A 181 -25.70 13.72 -16.79
C GLY A 181 -24.34 13.27 -16.23
N TYR A 182 -23.84 12.14 -16.72
CA TYR A 182 -22.50 11.63 -16.43
C TYR A 182 -21.50 11.98 -17.52
N THR A 183 -20.27 12.32 -17.15
CA THR A 183 -19.14 12.48 -18.08
C THR A 183 -18.68 11.14 -18.65
N LEU A 184 -17.83 11.14 -19.69
CA LEU A 184 -17.33 9.91 -20.29
C LEU A 184 -16.57 9.02 -19.28
N ALA A 185 -15.68 9.61 -18.48
CA ALA A 185 -14.94 8.89 -17.44
C ALA A 185 -15.88 8.28 -16.38
N GLN A 186 -16.89 9.02 -15.94
CA GLN A 186 -17.89 8.55 -14.98
C GLN A 186 -18.69 7.36 -15.52
N LYS A 187 -19.05 7.38 -16.82
CA LYS A 187 -19.70 6.26 -17.51
C LYS A 187 -18.78 5.04 -17.67
N MET A 188 -17.49 5.27 -17.95
CA MET A 188 -16.50 4.19 -18.07
C MET A 188 -16.31 3.45 -16.74
N VAL A 189 -16.12 4.18 -15.63
CA VAL A 189 -16.01 3.59 -14.29
C VAL A 189 -17.33 2.93 -13.90
N GLY A 190 -18.48 3.60 -14.09
CA GLY A 190 -19.80 3.02 -13.82
C GLY A 190 -20.03 1.69 -14.53
N ARG A 191 -19.72 1.61 -15.84
CA ARG A 191 -19.82 0.37 -16.61
C ARG A 191 -18.94 -0.75 -16.05
N ALA A 192 -17.75 -0.44 -15.55
CA ALA A 192 -16.86 -1.40 -14.89
C ALA A 192 -17.35 -1.83 -13.49
N CYS A 193 -18.22 -1.04 -12.86
CA CYS A 193 -18.91 -1.33 -11.59
C CYS A 193 -20.34 -1.90 -11.77
N GLY A 194 -20.83 -2.07 -13.01
CA GLY A 194 -22.19 -2.53 -13.28
C GLY A 194 -23.31 -1.48 -13.17
N VAL A 195 -22.97 -0.19 -13.07
CA VAL A 195 -23.93 0.94 -12.92
C VAL A 195 -23.86 1.91 -14.10
N THR A 196 -24.81 2.86 -14.19
CA THR A 196 -24.88 3.82 -15.31
C THR A 196 -23.79 4.90 -15.28
N GLY A 197 -23.23 5.17 -14.11
CA GLY A 197 -22.13 6.10 -13.88
C GLY A 197 -21.80 6.22 -12.39
N VAL A 198 -20.59 6.65 -12.06
CA VAL A 198 -20.12 6.93 -10.69
C VAL A 198 -19.93 8.45 -10.52
N ARG A 199 -20.26 9.01 -9.36
CA ARG A 199 -20.13 10.43 -9.05
C ARG A 199 -18.77 10.76 -8.37
N PRO A 200 -18.29 12.01 -8.45
CA PRO A 200 -17.08 12.42 -7.71
C PRO A 200 -17.27 12.25 -6.20
N GLY A 201 -16.30 11.66 -5.52
CA GLY A 201 -16.37 11.33 -4.08
C GLY A 201 -17.02 9.98 -3.76
N GLU A 202 -17.63 9.30 -4.74
CA GLU A 202 -18.23 7.98 -4.56
C GLU A 202 -17.15 6.90 -4.61
N TYR A 203 -17.12 6.01 -3.60
CA TYR A 203 -16.25 4.85 -3.60
C TYR A 203 -16.84 3.73 -4.46
N CYS A 204 -16.00 3.08 -5.27
CA CYS A 204 -16.40 1.96 -6.09
C CYS A 204 -15.21 1.04 -6.40
N GLU A 205 -15.51 -0.21 -6.75
CA GLU A 205 -14.52 -1.26 -7.07
C GLU A 205 -14.69 -1.71 -8.54
N PRO A 206 -14.20 -0.93 -9.51
CA PRO A 206 -14.38 -1.24 -10.93
C PRO A 206 -13.61 -2.50 -11.35
N LYS A 207 -14.22 -3.35 -12.19
CA LYS A 207 -13.54 -4.52 -12.76
C LYS A 207 -12.29 -4.09 -13.56
N MET A 208 -11.13 -4.63 -13.19
CA MET A 208 -9.90 -4.47 -13.97
C MET A 208 -9.89 -5.42 -15.18
N THR A 209 -10.14 -4.89 -16.38
CA THR A 209 -10.03 -5.66 -17.63
C THR A 209 -8.58 -5.91 -18.00
N SER A 210 -7.73 -4.89 -17.98
CA SER A 210 -6.34 -4.96 -18.44
C SER A 210 -5.38 -4.32 -17.43
N VAL A 211 -4.33 -5.05 -17.05
CA VAL A 211 -3.29 -4.59 -16.11
C VAL A 211 -1.92 -4.65 -16.79
N GLY A 212 -1.18 -3.53 -16.75
CA GLY A 212 0.17 -3.43 -17.31
C GLY A 212 1.26 -3.40 -16.23
N SER A 213 2.32 -4.16 -16.43
CA SER A 213 3.55 -4.18 -15.64
C SER A 213 4.76 -3.97 -16.56
N GLN A 214 5.82 -3.35 -16.04
CA GLN A 214 7.06 -3.04 -16.75
C GLN A 214 8.27 -3.38 -15.89
N ASP A 215 9.44 -3.50 -16.51
CA ASP A 215 10.63 -4.16 -15.97
C ASP A 215 11.32 -3.45 -14.79
N THR A 216 11.10 -2.15 -14.55
CA THR A 216 11.62 -1.44 -13.36
C THR A 216 10.70 -1.48 -12.14
N THR A 217 9.43 -1.81 -12.31
CA THR A 217 8.48 -2.03 -11.19
C THR A 217 8.16 -3.50 -10.97
N GLY A 218 8.18 -4.30 -12.03
CA GLY A 218 7.81 -5.72 -12.05
C GLY A 218 8.49 -6.60 -11.00
N PRO A 219 9.78 -6.41 -10.65
CA PRO A 219 10.40 -7.11 -9.53
C PRO A 219 9.73 -6.82 -8.18
N MET A 220 9.30 -5.57 -7.93
CA MET A 220 8.52 -5.23 -6.73
C MET A 220 7.08 -5.76 -6.86
N THR A 221 6.44 -5.61 -8.02
CA THR A 221 5.09 -6.15 -8.28
C THR A 221 5.03 -7.66 -8.03
N ARG A 222 6.04 -8.41 -8.48
CA ARG A 222 6.24 -9.85 -8.19
C ARG A 222 6.24 -10.14 -6.69
N ASP A 223 6.96 -9.35 -5.91
CA ASP A 223 7.15 -9.63 -4.48
C ASP A 223 5.91 -9.22 -3.66
N GLU A 224 5.25 -8.11 -4.02
CA GLU A 224 3.92 -7.77 -3.48
C GLU A 224 2.84 -8.81 -3.86
N LEU A 225 2.91 -9.42 -5.05
CA LEU A 225 2.02 -10.52 -5.45
C LEU A 225 2.24 -11.80 -4.62
N LYS A 226 3.47 -12.09 -4.19
CA LYS A 226 3.76 -13.21 -3.28
C LYS A 226 3.17 -12.96 -1.90
N ASP A 227 3.31 -11.74 -1.38
CA ASP A 227 2.78 -11.36 -0.06
C ASP A 227 1.25 -11.43 -0.02
N LEU A 228 0.60 -11.15 -1.16
CA LEU A 228 -0.84 -11.36 -1.37
C LEU A 228 -1.24 -12.82 -1.68
N ALA A 229 -0.30 -13.77 -1.57
CA ALA A 229 -0.47 -15.20 -1.90
C ALA A 229 -1.06 -15.46 -3.30
N CYS A 230 -0.76 -14.60 -4.27
CA CYS A 230 -1.34 -14.66 -5.61
C CYS A 230 -0.77 -15.83 -6.42
N LEU A 231 -1.56 -16.91 -6.54
CA LEU A 231 -1.26 -18.06 -7.41
C LEU A 231 -1.80 -17.89 -8.84
N GLY A 232 -2.64 -16.88 -9.09
CA GLY A 232 -3.10 -16.53 -10.43
C GLY A 232 -3.98 -15.29 -10.49
N PHE A 233 -4.01 -14.65 -11.66
CA PHE A 233 -4.69 -13.38 -11.89
C PHE A 233 -6.18 -13.55 -12.19
N SER A 234 -7.01 -12.67 -11.62
CA SER A 234 -8.46 -12.58 -11.88
C SER A 234 -8.85 -11.45 -12.84
N ALA A 235 -7.89 -10.66 -13.32
CA ALA A 235 -8.09 -9.68 -14.39
C ALA A 235 -8.08 -10.40 -15.76
N ASP A 236 -8.84 -9.90 -16.75
CA ASP A 236 -8.97 -10.57 -18.05
C ASP A 236 -7.64 -10.62 -18.83
N LEU A 237 -6.79 -9.60 -18.66
CA LEU A 237 -5.46 -9.50 -19.23
C LEU A 237 -4.46 -8.90 -18.23
N VAL A 238 -3.30 -9.55 -18.10
CA VAL A 238 -2.13 -9.00 -17.40
C VAL A 238 -0.92 -9.10 -18.35
N MET A 239 -0.23 -7.98 -18.57
CA MET A 239 0.90 -7.87 -19.49
C MET A 239 2.16 -7.41 -18.74
N GLN A 240 3.29 -8.11 -18.95
CA GLN A 240 4.61 -7.68 -18.48
C GLN A 240 5.48 -7.30 -19.69
N SER A 241 6.06 -6.10 -19.67
CA SER A 241 7.00 -5.63 -20.70
C SER A 241 8.45 -5.55 -20.19
N PHE A 242 9.40 -5.49 -21.14
CA PHE A 242 10.83 -5.27 -20.91
C PHE A 242 11.33 -4.16 -21.82
N CYS A 243 11.13 -2.90 -21.40
CA CYS A 243 11.39 -1.71 -22.23
C CYS A 243 12.32 -0.67 -21.59
N HIS A 244 12.65 -0.79 -20.29
CA HIS A 244 13.49 0.18 -19.59
C HIS A 244 14.95 -0.27 -19.39
N THR A 245 15.18 -1.58 -19.33
CA THR A 245 16.49 -2.20 -18.98
C THR A 245 17.14 -2.93 -20.16
N SER A 246 16.37 -3.22 -21.22
CA SER A 246 16.78 -4.08 -22.33
C SER A 246 17.90 -3.53 -23.22
N ALA A 247 18.13 -2.21 -23.23
CA ALA A 247 19.14 -1.58 -24.08
C ALA A 247 20.58 -1.77 -23.56
N TYR A 248 20.76 -1.73 -22.24
CA TYR A 248 22.07 -1.85 -21.57
C TYR A 248 21.93 -2.62 -20.24
N PRO A 249 21.56 -3.92 -20.30
CA PRO A 249 21.21 -4.68 -19.11
C PRO A 249 22.43 -4.99 -18.24
N LYS A 250 22.31 -4.72 -16.94
CA LYS A 250 23.28 -5.18 -15.92
C LYS A 250 23.01 -6.66 -15.60
N PRO A 251 23.92 -7.37 -14.92
CA PRO A 251 23.70 -8.78 -14.55
C PRO A 251 22.39 -9.04 -13.78
N VAL A 252 21.94 -8.10 -12.95
CA VAL A 252 20.64 -8.18 -12.24
C VAL A 252 19.42 -7.96 -13.16
N ASP A 253 19.59 -7.16 -14.22
CA ASP A 253 18.54 -6.95 -15.23
C ASP A 253 18.39 -8.21 -16.09
N VAL A 254 19.50 -8.84 -16.50
CA VAL A 254 19.51 -10.14 -17.20
C VAL A 254 18.83 -11.23 -16.35
N GLN A 255 19.13 -11.32 -15.05
CA GLN A 255 18.41 -12.22 -14.14
C GLN A 255 16.90 -11.92 -14.08
N THR A 256 16.52 -10.64 -14.13
CA THR A 256 15.11 -10.23 -14.18
C THR A 256 14.45 -10.65 -15.50
N HIS A 257 15.14 -10.51 -16.63
CA HIS A 257 14.65 -10.94 -17.96
C HIS A 257 14.39 -12.44 -18.02
N HIS A 258 15.23 -13.26 -17.37
CA HIS A 258 15.03 -14.72 -17.32
C HIS A 258 13.94 -15.17 -16.31
N THR A 259 13.77 -14.46 -15.18
CA THR A 259 12.91 -14.94 -14.08
C THR A 259 11.51 -14.31 -14.04
N LEU A 260 11.37 -13.05 -14.42
CA LEU A 260 10.10 -12.31 -14.33
C LEU A 260 9.01 -12.79 -15.33
N PRO A 261 9.32 -13.34 -16.53
CA PRO A 261 8.29 -13.92 -17.40
C PRO A 261 7.60 -15.12 -16.77
N GLY A 262 8.35 -16.03 -16.12
CA GLY A 262 7.80 -17.28 -15.58
C GLY A 262 6.65 -17.07 -14.60
N LEU A 263 6.77 -16.05 -13.73
CA LEU A 263 5.70 -15.64 -12.81
C LEU A 263 4.39 -15.26 -13.53
N HIS A 264 4.50 -14.56 -14.65
CA HIS A 264 3.34 -14.06 -15.40
C HIS A 264 2.76 -15.11 -16.37
N TYR A 265 3.58 -16.07 -16.82
CA TYR A 265 3.18 -17.12 -17.77
C TYR A 265 2.73 -18.45 -17.12
N GLU A 266 3.14 -18.76 -15.88
CA GLU A 266 2.72 -19.99 -15.18
C GLU A 266 1.62 -19.88 -14.07
N PRO A 267 0.70 -18.88 -14.02
CA PRO A 267 -0.41 -18.85 -13.04
C PRO A 267 -1.50 -19.92 -13.28
N ARG A 268 -1.16 -21.03 -13.96
CA ARG A 268 -2.01 -22.18 -14.25
C ARG A 268 -1.41 -23.52 -13.81
N ARG A 269 -0.32 -23.55 -13.04
CA ARG A 269 0.10 -24.74 -12.27
C ARG A 269 -0.65 -24.90 -10.94
N CYS A 270 -1.94 -24.58 -10.92
CA CYS A 270 -2.83 -25.14 -9.89
C CYS A 270 -2.79 -26.67 -9.98
N VAL A 271 -2.77 -27.33 -8.83
CA VAL A 271 -2.86 -28.80 -8.74
C VAL A 271 -4.05 -29.27 -9.57
N SER A 272 -3.82 -30.23 -10.46
CA SER A 272 -4.82 -30.66 -11.41
C SER A 272 -6.08 -31.17 -10.70
N SER A 273 -7.24 -30.63 -11.11
CA SER A 273 -8.54 -31.15 -10.71
C SER A 273 -8.55 -32.68 -10.91
N PRO A 274 -8.99 -33.47 -9.90
CA PRO A 274 -8.90 -34.92 -9.94
C PRO A 274 -9.89 -35.52 -10.95
N ARG A 275 -9.52 -35.50 -12.23
CA ARG A 275 -10.06 -36.43 -13.23
C ARG A 275 -9.91 -37.84 -12.66
N ARG A 276 -11.03 -38.52 -12.42
CA ARG A 276 -11.08 -39.88 -11.85
C ARG A 276 -10.12 -40.82 -12.59
N ARG A 277 -8.96 -41.06 -12.00
CA ARG A 277 -8.04 -42.16 -12.35
C ARG A 277 -7.86 -42.99 -11.10
N ASN A 278 -8.42 -44.20 -11.12
CA ASN A 278 -8.26 -45.15 -10.05
C ASN A 278 -6.79 -45.59 -9.99
N TYR A 279 -6.05 -45.08 -9.01
CA TYR A 279 -4.78 -45.67 -8.58
C TYR A 279 -5.02 -46.32 -7.21
N PRO A 280 -4.55 -47.55 -6.98
CA PRO A 280 -4.80 -48.28 -5.75
C PRO A 280 -4.11 -47.61 -4.55
N LEU A 281 -4.78 -47.62 -3.40
CA LEU A 281 -4.26 -47.11 -2.13
C LEU A 281 -3.14 -48.01 -1.58
N MET A 282 -1.91 -47.80 -2.03
CA MET A 282 -0.73 -48.28 -1.30
C MET A 282 -0.41 -47.32 -0.15
N ALA A 283 -1.07 -47.55 0.99
CA ALA A 283 -0.71 -46.89 2.23
C ALA A 283 0.71 -47.33 2.67
N LYS A 284 1.65 -46.39 2.76
CA LYS A 284 2.93 -46.62 3.45
C LYS A 284 2.74 -46.28 4.94
N PRO A 285 2.91 -47.24 5.87
CA PRO A 285 2.85 -46.95 7.29
C PRO A 285 4.10 -46.18 7.71
N TYR A 286 3.91 -45.01 8.34
CA TYR A 286 4.95 -44.31 9.09
C TYR A 286 4.64 -44.45 10.58
N ALA A 287 5.57 -45.04 11.34
CA ALA A 287 5.44 -45.18 12.78
C ALA A 287 5.65 -43.83 13.49
N ILE A 288 4.89 -43.58 14.56
CA ILE A 288 5.02 -42.38 15.41
C ILE A 288 5.36 -42.83 16.83
N THR A 289 6.57 -42.52 17.28
CA THR A 289 7.10 -42.84 18.62
C THR A 289 8.07 -41.72 19.05
N GLY A 290 7.88 -41.02 20.18
CA GLY A 290 6.72 -41.02 21.07
C GLY A 290 6.87 -40.15 22.34
N TYR A 291 5.76 -40.01 23.07
CA TYR A 291 5.61 -39.56 24.47
C TYR A 291 6.19 -38.17 24.90
N ARG A 292 6.22 -37.93 26.23
CA ARG A 292 6.16 -36.64 26.95
C ARG A 292 7.04 -36.71 28.23
N ARG A 293 7.24 -35.69 29.09
CA ARG A 293 6.51 -34.43 29.36
C ARG A 293 7.51 -33.27 29.68
N TYR A 294 7.52 -32.43 30.73
CA TYR A 294 6.74 -32.29 31.98
C TYR A 294 6.33 -30.82 32.31
N ARG A 295 6.91 -30.20 33.34
CA ARG A 295 6.92 -28.77 33.73
C ARG A 295 8.18 -28.56 34.59
N TRP A 296 8.76 -27.37 34.54
CA TRP A 296 8.63 -26.41 35.65
C TRP A 296 8.01 -25.15 35.06
#